data_AF-A0A7S1QDL3-F1
#
_entry.id   AF-A0A7S1QDL3-F1
#
_cell.length_a   1.000
_cell.length_b   1.000
_cell.length_c   1.000
_cell.angle_alpha   90.00
_cell.angle_beta   90.00
_cell.angle_gamma   90.00
#
_symmetry.space_group_name_H-M   'P 1'
#
loop_
_entity.id
_entity.type
_entity.pdbx_description
1 polymer ?
#
loop_
_entity_poly.entity_id
_entity_poly.type
_entity_poly.pdbx_seq_one_letter_code
_entity_poly.pdbx_strand_id
1 'polypeptide(L)'
;SLRLIRLGMPDGHPVPKTADGSKLSGLNLDAPGSTVSVFTPNDAKDAAWLCKRLDLATVQLIRPGSKETVRTPARVELMTSPFAAPGEGIPPWLPANVPVRASTIFTHFIDLSSAAWATPKFFAMLADHTADAAQKKALREIAALPWPEFRAEVIGAMPTLCSVLAKYPAAMPPLGRLLEHSTPLRSRV
;
A
#
# COMPACT_ATOMS: atom_id res chain seq x y z
N SER A 1 3.72 16.32 -0.43
CA SER A 1 2.48 15.49 -0.54
C SER A 1 2.45 14.69 -1.84
N LEU A 2 1.99 13.43 -1.79
CA LEU A 2 1.90 12.50 -2.93
C LEU A 2 0.67 12.75 -3.82
N ARG A 3 0.86 12.85 -5.14
CA ARG A 3 -0.23 12.88 -6.12
C ARG A 3 -0.35 11.51 -6.79
N LEU A 4 -1.58 11.01 -6.87
CA LEU A 4 -1.91 9.76 -7.55
C LEU A 4 -2.63 10.07 -8.86
N ILE A 5 -2.21 9.46 -9.96
CA ILE A 5 -2.97 9.46 -11.20
C ILE A 5 -3.49 8.04 -11.45
N ARG A 6 -4.82 7.90 -11.52
CA ARG A 6 -5.48 6.64 -11.91
C ARG A 6 -5.51 6.58 -13.43
N LEU A 7 -4.81 5.61 -13.99
CA LEU A 7 -4.69 5.41 -15.44
C LEU A 7 -5.52 4.21 -15.87
N GLY A 8 -6.39 4.44 -16.86
CA GLY A 8 -7.03 3.37 -17.62
C GLY A 8 -6.24 3.13 -18.90
N MET A 9 -5.36 2.14 -18.88
CA MET A 9 -4.51 1.80 -20.02
C MET A 9 -4.84 0.37 -20.47
N PRO A 10 -5.01 0.10 -21.78
CA PRO A 10 -5.09 -1.26 -22.28
C PRO A 10 -3.81 -2.03 -21.95
N ASP A 11 -3.91 -3.31 -21.62
CA ASP A 11 -2.77 -4.18 -21.29
C ASP A 11 -1.83 -4.28 -22.52
N GLY A 12 -0.81 -3.41 -22.57
CA GLY A 12 0.13 -3.31 -23.69
C GLY A 12 1.59 -3.13 -23.30
N HIS A 13 1.96 -3.37 -22.04
CA HIS A 13 3.37 -3.39 -21.62
C HIS A 13 3.66 -4.61 -20.75
N PRO A 14 4.85 -5.22 -20.91
CA PRO A 14 5.17 -6.50 -20.29
C PRO A 14 5.08 -6.37 -18.77
N VAL A 15 4.22 -7.20 -18.18
CA VAL A 15 4.39 -7.62 -16.79
C VAL A 15 5.79 -8.24 -16.71
N PRO A 16 6.64 -7.89 -15.73
CA PRO A 16 7.85 -8.68 -15.49
C PRO A 16 7.38 -10.12 -15.30
N LYS A 17 7.77 -11.01 -16.22
CA LYS A 17 7.48 -12.43 -16.06
C LYS A 17 7.96 -12.80 -14.67
N THR A 18 7.05 -13.32 -13.84
CA THR A 18 7.45 -14.04 -12.63
C THR A 18 8.51 -15.02 -13.07
N ALA A 19 9.72 -14.89 -12.52
CA ALA A 19 10.82 -15.77 -12.88
C ALA A 19 10.35 -17.20 -12.61
N ASP A 20 10.06 -17.93 -13.70
CA ASP A 20 9.89 -19.37 -13.71
C ASP A 20 11.06 -19.96 -12.93
N GLY A 21 10.75 -20.88 -12.00
CA GLY A 21 11.64 -21.54 -11.04
C GLY A 21 13.07 -21.76 -11.52
N SER A 22 13.81 -20.67 -11.59
CA SER A 22 15.15 -20.62 -12.13
C SER A 22 16.00 -21.22 -11.05
N LYS A 23 16.65 -22.34 -11.35
CA LYS A 23 17.68 -22.91 -10.50
C LYS A 23 18.51 -21.76 -9.93
N LEU A 24 18.66 -21.72 -8.61
CA LEU A 24 19.51 -20.79 -7.86
C LEU A 24 21.02 -21.03 -8.15
N SER A 25 21.37 -21.41 -9.38
CA SER A 25 22.74 -21.55 -9.84
C SER A 25 23.26 -20.15 -10.15
N GLY A 26 23.99 -19.57 -9.19
CA GLY A 26 24.55 -18.22 -9.29
C GLY A 26 24.68 -17.48 -7.96
N LEU A 27 24.10 -17.99 -6.87
CA LEU A 27 24.36 -17.45 -5.54
C LEU A 27 25.75 -17.91 -5.09
N ASN A 28 26.73 -17.02 -5.22
CA ASN A 28 28.02 -17.16 -4.53
C ASN A 28 27.74 -16.99 -3.03
N LEU A 29 27.47 -18.09 -2.34
CA LEU A 29 27.38 -18.09 -0.88
C LEU A 29 28.82 -18.04 -0.37
N ASP A 30 29.32 -16.81 -0.17
CA ASP A 30 30.75 -16.52 -0.04
C ASP A 30 31.46 -17.20 1.15
N ALA A 31 30.74 -17.75 2.13
CA ALA A 31 31.29 -18.58 3.20
C ALA A 31 30.20 -19.28 4.03
N PRO A 32 30.52 -20.36 4.77
CA PRO A 32 29.71 -20.80 5.90
C PRO A 32 29.50 -19.64 6.89
N GLY A 33 28.23 -19.32 7.20
CA GLY A 33 27.85 -18.17 8.02
C GLY A 33 27.36 -16.94 7.24
N SER A 34 27.43 -16.95 5.90
CA SER A 34 26.79 -15.93 5.07
C SER A 34 25.27 -15.93 5.24
N THR A 35 24.68 -14.75 5.23
CA THR A 35 23.23 -14.54 5.33
C THR A 35 22.64 -14.29 3.95
N VAL A 36 21.43 -14.82 3.71
CA VAL A 36 20.70 -14.59 2.45
C VAL A 36 19.46 -13.78 2.77
N SER A 37 19.33 -12.61 2.14
CA SER A 37 18.12 -11.81 2.22
C SER A 37 17.09 -12.29 1.22
N VAL A 38 15.93 -12.71 1.72
CA VAL A 38 14.79 -13.14 0.89
C VAL A 38 13.68 -12.08 0.94
N PHE A 39 13.25 -11.60 -0.21
CA PHE A 39 12.07 -10.75 -0.34
C PHE A 39 10.82 -11.61 -0.45
N THR A 40 10.01 -11.64 0.60
CA THR A 40 8.73 -12.35 0.62
C THR A 40 7.60 -11.37 0.36
N PRO A 41 6.77 -11.55 -0.69
CA PRO A 41 5.63 -10.69 -0.94
C PRO A 41 4.57 -10.83 0.17
N ASN A 42 3.73 -9.80 0.34
CA ASN A 42 2.53 -9.92 1.18
C ASN A 42 1.54 -10.93 0.59
N ASP A 43 0.61 -11.42 1.42
CA ASP A 43 -0.46 -12.31 0.95
C ASP A 43 -1.28 -11.63 -0.16
N ALA A 44 -1.47 -12.35 -1.27
CA ALA A 44 -2.24 -11.86 -2.41
C ALA A 44 -3.69 -11.53 -2.04
N LYS A 45 -4.27 -12.22 -1.05
CA LYS A 45 -5.62 -11.96 -0.53
C LYS A 45 -5.70 -10.62 0.17
N ASP A 46 -4.69 -10.26 0.97
CA ASP A 46 -4.64 -8.96 1.65
C ASP A 46 -4.48 -7.82 0.65
N ALA A 47 -3.59 -7.98 -0.33
CA ALA A 47 -3.41 -7.00 -1.39
C ALA A 47 -4.69 -6.80 -2.24
N ALA A 48 -5.37 -7.91 -2.60
CA ALA A 48 -6.64 -7.85 -3.33
C ALA A 48 -7.76 -7.23 -2.50
N TRP A 49 -7.83 -7.57 -1.20
CA TRP A 49 -8.79 -6.99 -0.26
C TRP A 49 -8.58 -5.48 -0.14
N LEU A 50 -7.35 -4.99 0.02
CA LEU A 50 -7.04 -3.56 0.06
C LEU A 50 -7.42 -2.85 -1.24
N CYS A 51 -7.10 -3.44 -2.39
CA CYS A 51 -7.49 -2.88 -3.69
C CYS A 51 -9.02 -2.73 -3.80
N LYS A 52 -9.79 -3.72 -3.34
CA LYS A 52 -11.25 -3.63 -3.31
C LYS A 52 -11.72 -2.58 -2.30
N ARG A 53 -11.14 -2.58 -1.10
CA ARG A 53 -11.50 -1.70 0.04
C ARG A 53 -11.30 -0.21 -0.26
N LEU A 54 -10.32 0.12 -1.10
CA LEU A 54 -9.97 1.48 -1.49
C LEU A 54 -10.49 1.88 -2.88
N ASP A 55 -11.38 1.07 -3.48
CA ASP A 55 -11.89 1.26 -4.85
C ASP A 55 -10.80 1.38 -5.94
N LEU A 56 -9.75 0.57 -5.81
CA LEU A 56 -8.62 0.50 -6.73
C LEU A 56 -8.63 -0.76 -7.61
N ALA A 57 -9.67 -1.60 -7.52
CA ALA A 57 -9.68 -2.90 -8.17
C ALA A 57 -9.74 -2.82 -9.71
N THR A 58 -10.66 -2.01 -10.26
CA THR A 58 -10.87 -1.93 -11.71
C THR A 58 -11.26 -0.54 -12.16
N VAL A 59 -10.87 -0.16 -13.38
CA VAL A 59 -11.37 1.02 -14.08
C VAL A 59 -12.26 0.54 -15.21
N GLN A 60 -13.40 1.21 -15.41
CA GLN A 60 -14.21 1.01 -16.60
C GLN A 60 -13.70 1.92 -17.71
N LEU A 61 -13.28 1.31 -18.81
CA LEU A 61 -12.90 2.00 -20.02
C LEU A 61 -13.99 1.84 -21.06
N ILE A 62 -14.49 2.97 -21.57
CA ILE A 62 -15.33 2.99 -22.77
C ILE A 62 -14.38 3.03 -23.96
N ARG A 63 -14.40 1.99 -24.81
CA ARG A 63 -13.61 2.01 -26.05
C ARG A 63 -14.11 3.16 -26.94
N PRO A 64 -13.23 4.02 -27.47
CA PRO A 64 -13.63 5.02 -28.46
C PRO A 64 -14.36 4.35 -29.63
N GLY A 65 -15.59 4.80 -29.91
CA GLY A 65 -16.42 4.26 -30.99
C GLY A 65 -17.17 2.96 -30.68
N SER A 66 -17.15 2.46 -29.43
CA SER A 66 -17.87 1.27 -29.00
C SER A 66 -18.77 1.55 -27.79
N LYS A 67 -19.91 0.84 -27.69
CA LYS A 67 -20.73 0.78 -26.47
C LYS A 67 -20.20 -0.25 -25.46
N GLU A 68 -19.13 -0.97 -25.81
CA GLU A 68 -18.52 -2.00 -24.98
C GLU A 68 -17.65 -1.36 -23.90
N THR A 69 -18.02 -1.62 -22.64
CA THR A 69 -17.23 -1.27 -21.46
C THR A 69 -16.27 -2.40 -21.12
N VAL A 70 -14.97 -2.13 -21.17
CA VAL A 70 -13.93 -3.07 -20.74
C VAL A 70 -13.50 -2.73 -19.31
N ARG A 71 -13.51 -3.72 -18.42
CA ARG A 71 -12.97 -3.58 -17.07
C ARG A 71 -11.50 -3.96 -17.07
N THR A 72 -10.63 -3.00 -16.78
CA THR A 72 -9.18 -3.23 -16.69
C THR A 72 -8.71 -3.00 -15.25
N PRO A 73 -7.65 -3.70 -14.77
CA PRO A 73 -7.04 -3.40 -13.48
C PRO A 73 -6.63 -1.92 -13.41
N ALA A 74 -6.89 -1.26 -12.28
CA ALA A 74 -6.47 0.14 -12.13
C ALA A 74 -4.95 0.22 -12.08
N ARG A 75 -4.37 1.06 -12.94
CA ARG A 75 -2.98 1.49 -12.81
C ARG A 75 -2.93 2.80 -12.07
N VAL A 76 -1.89 2.95 -11.27
CA VAL A 76 -1.62 4.16 -10.52
C VAL A 76 -0.20 4.62 -10.82
N GLU A 77 -0.05 5.92 -10.98
CA GLU A 77 1.25 6.58 -11.07
C GLU A 77 1.42 7.50 -9.85
N LEU A 78 2.54 7.33 -9.16
CA LEU A 78 2.91 8.18 -8.04
C LEU A 78 3.75 9.33 -8.56
N MET A 79 3.28 10.55 -8.32
CA MET A 79 3.96 11.78 -8.68
C MET A 79 4.16 12.63 -7.43
N THR A 80 5.28 13.35 -7.40
CA THR A 80 5.49 14.40 -6.39
C THR A 80 4.53 15.55 -6.70
N SER A 81 3.88 16.10 -5.67
CA SER A 81 3.08 17.32 -5.83
C SER A 81 3.98 18.46 -6.35
N PRO A 82 3.52 19.29 -7.31
CA PRO A 82 4.26 20.47 -7.75
C PRO A 82 4.44 21.52 -6.62
N PHE A 83 3.68 21.39 -5.53
CA PHE A 83 3.77 22.24 -4.35
C PHE A 83 4.55 21.60 -3.20
N ALA A 84 5.20 20.45 -3.41
CA ALA A 84 6.00 19.80 -2.37
C ALA A 84 7.24 20.64 -2.06
N ALA A 85 7.57 20.76 -0.76
CA ALA A 85 8.80 21.42 -0.34
C ALA A 85 10.05 20.64 -0.81
N PRO A 86 11.22 21.29 -0.94
CA PRO A 86 12.47 20.59 -1.22
C PRO A 86 12.71 19.48 -0.19
N GLY A 87 12.85 18.23 -0.64
CA GLY A 87 13.00 17.06 0.22
C GLY A 87 11.70 16.30 0.54
N GLU A 88 10.52 16.85 0.23
CA GLU A 88 9.26 16.10 0.24
C GLU A 88 9.08 15.34 -1.09
N GLY A 89 9.76 14.20 -1.19
CA GLY A 89 9.69 13.30 -2.35
C GLY A 89 8.70 12.15 -2.17
N ILE A 90 8.53 11.38 -3.25
CA ILE A 90 7.96 10.05 -3.17
C ILE A 90 8.90 9.19 -2.29
N PRO A 91 8.38 8.44 -1.30
CA PRO A 91 9.21 7.55 -0.50
C PRO A 91 10.09 6.66 -1.39
N PRO A 92 11.38 6.49 -1.07
CA PRO A 92 12.36 5.88 -1.98
C PRO A 92 12.09 4.41 -2.28
N TRP A 93 11.28 3.73 -1.45
CA TRP A 93 10.86 2.36 -1.68
C TRP A 93 9.63 2.23 -2.58
N LEU A 94 9.01 3.33 -3.01
CA LEU A 94 7.86 3.31 -3.90
C LEU A 94 8.26 3.58 -5.36
N PRO A 95 7.57 2.96 -6.33
CA PRO A 95 7.84 3.21 -7.74
C PRO A 95 7.39 4.63 -8.13
N ALA A 96 8.36 5.50 -8.36
CA ALA A 96 8.13 6.89 -8.74
C ALA A 96 7.99 7.05 -10.27
N ASN A 97 7.04 7.87 -10.72
CA ASN A 97 6.85 8.25 -12.13
C ASN A 97 6.72 7.06 -13.10
N VAL A 98 6.21 5.93 -12.60
CA VAL A 98 5.97 4.72 -13.40
C VAL A 98 4.55 4.22 -13.13
N PRO A 99 3.73 3.99 -14.16
CA PRO A 99 2.44 3.35 -14.02
C PRO A 99 2.57 1.92 -13.50
N VAL A 100 2.08 1.67 -12.28
CA VAL A 100 2.07 0.34 -11.65
C VAL A 100 0.65 -0.09 -11.30
N ARG A 101 0.39 -1.40 -11.23
CA ARG A 101 -0.90 -1.86 -10.70
C ARG A 101 -0.95 -1.57 -9.21
N ALA A 102 -2.09 -1.10 -8.70
CA ALA A 102 -2.24 -0.83 -7.27
C ALA A 102 -1.94 -2.07 -6.42
N SER A 103 -2.32 -3.26 -6.90
CA SER A 103 -1.99 -4.54 -6.25
C SER A 103 -0.49 -4.76 -6.11
N THR A 104 0.31 -4.39 -7.12
CA THR A 104 1.77 -4.52 -7.07
C THR A 104 2.38 -3.70 -5.93
N ILE A 105 1.85 -2.50 -5.65
CA ILE A 105 2.27 -1.67 -4.50
C ILE A 105 2.06 -2.44 -3.19
N PHE A 106 0.85 -2.97 -2.99
CA PHE A 106 0.50 -3.72 -1.79
C PHE A 106 1.22 -5.06 -1.67
N THR A 107 1.55 -5.72 -2.77
CA THR A 107 2.21 -7.03 -2.74
C THR A 107 3.72 -6.93 -2.49
N HIS A 108 4.39 -5.91 -3.03
CA HIS A 108 5.86 -5.92 -3.12
C HIS A 108 6.57 -4.73 -2.47
N PHE A 109 5.89 -3.60 -2.22
CA PHE A 109 6.59 -2.37 -1.84
C PHE A 109 6.33 -1.90 -0.41
N ILE A 110 5.15 -2.21 0.15
CA ILE A 110 4.79 -1.79 1.49
C ILE A 110 4.56 -2.97 2.42
N ASP A 111 4.88 -2.80 3.70
CA ASP A 111 4.60 -3.79 4.73
C ASP A 111 3.17 -3.64 5.25
N LEU A 112 2.36 -4.70 5.11
CA LEU A 112 0.97 -4.75 5.57
C LEU A 112 0.81 -5.40 6.95
N SER A 113 1.86 -6.09 7.40
CA SER A 113 1.82 -7.10 8.46
C SER A 113 2.49 -6.66 9.75
N SER A 114 3.54 -5.83 9.68
CA SER A 114 4.13 -5.26 10.89
C SER A 114 3.30 -4.10 11.42
N ALA A 115 3.55 -3.71 12.68
CA ALA A 115 2.96 -2.51 13.26
C ALA A 115 3.76 -1.23 12.94
N ALA A 116 4.72 -1.26 12.02
CA ALA A 116 5.60 -0.11 11.79
C ALA A 116 4.88 1.10 11.17
N TRP A 117 3.77 0.87 10.44
CA TRP A 117 2.88 1.93 9.94
C TRP A 117 1.96 2.51 11.04
N ALA A 118 1.76 1.77 12.14
CA ALA A 118 0.82 2.13 13.19
C ALA A 118 1.39 3.24 14.08
N THR A 119 1.11 4.48 13.71
CA THR A 119 1.54 5.68 14.44
C THR A 119 0.34 6.54 14.82
N PRO A 120 0.38 7.31 15.91
CA PRO A 120 -0.70 8.26 16.24
C PRO A 120 -1.08 9.17 15.07
N LYS A 121 -0.09 9.63 14.29
CA LYS A 121 -0.29 10.46 13.09
C LYS A 121 -1.08 9.73 12.00
N PHE A 122 -0.85 8.43 11.81
CA PHE A 122 -1.63 7.61 10.87
C PHE A 122 -3.10 7.52 11.29
N PHE A 123 -3.39 7.30 12.57
CA PHE A 123 -4.76 7.25 13.09
C PHE A 123 -5.48 8.60 13.00
N ALA A 124 -4.78 9.70 13.26
CA ALA A 124 -5.31 11.04 13.02
C ALA A 124 -5.68 11.26 11.54
N MET A 125 -4.81 10.86 10.61
CA MET A 125 -5.08 10.91 9.17
C MET A 125 -6.29 10.05 8.79
N LEU A 126 -6.41 8.83 9.32
CA LEU A 126 -7.58 7.98 9.09
C LEU A 126 -8.87 8.64 9.57
N ALA A 127 -8.85 9.27 10.76
CA ALA A 127 -10.01 9.97 11.30
C ALA A 127 -10.49 11.12 10.40
N ASP A 128 -9.57 11.85 9.78
CA ASP A 128 -9.91 12.94 8.85
C ASP A 128 -10.56 12.43 7.56
N HIS A 129 -10.32 11.17 7.21
CA HIS A 129 -10.92 10.47 6.07
C HIS A 129 -12.00 9.45 6.48
N THR A 130 -12.61 9.63 7.65
CA THR A 130 -13.71 8.77 8.14
C THR A 130 -15.04 9.50 8.11
N ALA A 131 -16.03 8.92 7.44
CA ALA A 131 -17.36 9.52 7.30
C ALA A 131 -18.24 9.36 8.54
N ASP A 132 -18.11 8.24 9.25
CA ASP A 132 -18.88 7.96 10.46
C ASP A 132 -18.33 8.70 11.68
N ALA A 133 -19.20 9.43 12.38
CA ALA A 133 -18.80 10.29 13.50
C ALA A 133 -18.27 9.50 14.70
N ALA A 134 -18.84 8.32 15.00
CA ALA A 134 -18.42 7.49 16.12
C ALA A 134 -17.05 6.86 15.86
N GLN A 135 -16.83 6.29 14.67
CA GLN A 135 -15.54 5.76 14.24
C GLN A 135 -14.48 6.87 14.17
N LYS A 136 -14.83 8.05 13.65
CA LYS A 136 -13.93 9.21 13.62
C LYS A 136 -13.51 9.62 15.03
N LYS A 137 -14.44 9.66 15.98
CA LYS A 137 -14.14 9.95 17.39
C LYS A 137 -13.20 8.91 17.98
N ALA A 138 -13.50 7.62 17.79
CA ALA A 138 -12.66 6.52 18.29
C ALA A 138 -11.23 6.56 17.71
N LEU A 139 -11.08 6.84 16.41
CA LEU A 139 -9.77 6.98 15.78
C LEU A 139 -8.98 8.17 16.33
N ARG A 140 -9.65 9.29 16.67
CA ARG A 140 -9.00 10.45 17.32
C ARG A 140 -8.60 10.15 18.75
N GLU A 141 -9.42 9.42 19.50
CA GLU A 141 -9.10 8.97 20.85
C GLU A 141 -7.85 8.08 20.82
N ILE A 142 -7.80 7.09 19.92
CA ILE A 142 -6.62 6.25 19.72
C ILE A 142 -5.39 7.11 19.37
N ALA A 143 -5.53 8.07 18.46
CA ALA A 143 -4.44 8.96 18.08
C ALA A 143 -3.94 9.87 19.22
N ALA A 144 -4.73 10.05 20.28
CA ALA A 144 -4.38 10.85 21.45
C ALA A 144 -3.80 10.00 22.61
N LEU A 145 -3.82 8.67 22.50
CA LEU A 145 -3.31 7.79 23.56
C LEU A 145 -1.80 7.97 23.78
N PRO A 146 -1.33 7.93 25.04
CA PRO A 146 0.06 7.70 25.38
C PRO A 146 0.62 6.44 24.71
N TRP A 147 1.92 6.45 24.38
CA TRP A 147 2.55 5.35 23.63
C TRP A 147 2.35 3.93 24.22
N PRO A 148 2.41 3.70 25.55
CA PRO A 148 2.15 2.38 26.11
C PRO A 148 0.73 1.86 25.85
N GLU A 149 -0.27 2.74 25.97
CA GLU A 149 -1.69 2.43 25.77
C GLU A 149 -2.00 2.25 24.29
N PHE A 150 -1.49 3.16 23.45
CA PHE A 150 -1.55 3.05 21.99
C PHE A 150 -1.00 1.69 21.52
N ARG A 151 0.16 1.30 22.05
CA ARG A 151 0.78 0.02 21.70
C ARG A 151 -0.08 -1.17 22.10
N ALA A 152 -0.65 -1.18 23.30
CA ALA A 152 -1.51 -2.27 23.76
C ALA A 152 -2.78 -2.38 22.90
N GLU A 153 -3.43 -1.25 22.62
CA GLU A 153 -4.68 -1.23 21.87
C GLU A 153 -4.49 -1.52 20.38
N VAL A 154 -3.45 -0.94 19.76
CA VAL A 154 -3.25 -1.08 18.31
C VAL A 154 -2.43 -2.31 17.97
N ILE A 155 -1.24 -2.45 18.55
CA ILE A 155 -0.33 -3.56 18.19
C ILE A 155 -0.86 -4.89 18.76
N GLY A 156 -1.51 -4.86 19.92
CA GLY A 156 -2.09 -6.05 20.54
C GLY A 156 -3.39 -6.52 19.86
N ALA A 157 -4.33 -5.62 19.56
CA ALA A 157 -5.65 -6.01 19.07
C ALA A 157 -5.85 -5.85 17.55
N MET A 158 -5.01 -5.08 16.86
CA MET A 158 -5.15 -4.78 15.43
C MET A 158 -3.79 -4.94 14.71
N PRO A 159 -3.30 -6.17 14.54
CA PRO A 159 -1.92 -6.43 14.16
C PRO A 159 -1.59 -6.02 12.72
N THR A 160 -2.59 -5.88 11.84
CA THR A 160 -2.37 -5.60 10.40
C THR A 160 -3.18 -4.41 9.93
N LEU A 161 -2.72 -3.80 8.82
CA LEU A 161 -3.43 -2.69 8.19
C LEU A 161 -4.85 -3.10 7.78
N CYS A 162 -5.00 -4.32 7.26
CA CYS A 162 -6.30 -4.89 6.92
C CYS A 162 -7.23 -4.95 8.13
N SER A 163 -6.72 -5.36 9.29
CA SER A 163 -7.50 -5.45 10.54
C SER A 163 -8.04 -4.08 10.98
N VAL A 164 -7.22 -3.03 10.91
CA VAL A 164 -7.66 -1.66 11.23
C VAL A 164 -8.75 -1.19 10.27
N LEU A 165 -8.53 -1.32 8.97
CA LEU A 165 -9.50 -0.85 7.96
C LEU A 165 -10.79 -1.68 7.92
N ALA A 166 -10.75 -2.92 8.41
CA ALA A 166 -11.92 -3.76 8.63
C ALA A 166 -12.70 -3.34 9.89
N LYS A 167 -12.00 -2.98 10.98
CA LYS A 167 -12.63 -2.46 12.21
C LYS A 167 -13.31 -1.10 11.98
N TYR A 168 -12.74 -0.26 11.13
CA TYR A 168 -13.26 1.06 10.79
C TYR A 168 -13.72 1.12 9.32
N PRO A 169 -14.87 0.52 8.96
CA PRO A 169 -15.34 0.43 7.58
C PRO A 169 -15.67 1.80 6.95
N ALA A 170 -15.95 2.83 7.76
CA ALA A 170 -16.23 4.17 7.25
C ALA A 170 -14.97 4.99 6.95
N ALA A 171 -13.77 4.49 7.29
CA ALA A 171 -12.51 5.10 6.95
C ALA A 171 -12.16 4.85 5.47
N MET A 172 -12.11 5.89 4.65
CA MET A 172 -11.79 5.80 3.22
C MET A 172 -10.60 6.71 2.89
N PRO A 173 -9.39 6.41 3.41
CA PRO A 173 -8.23 7.23 3.13
C PRO A 173 -7.87 7.17 1.63
N PRO A 174 -7.52 8.30 1.00
CA PRO A 174 -6.93 8.29 -0.33
C PRO A 174 -5.63 7.48 -0.34
N LEU A 175 -5.39 6.70 -1.40
CA LEU A 175 -4.18 5.86 -1.50
C LEU A 175 -2.89 6.68 -1.29
N GLY A 176 -2.79 7.88 -1.84
CA GLY A 176 -1.61 8.74 -1.64
C GLY A 176 -1.33 9.03 -0.16
N ARG A 177 -2.36 9.32 0.63
CA ARG A 177 -2.24 9.55 2.08
C ARG A 177 -1.87 8.28 2.84
N LEU A 178 -2.43 7.14 2.43
CA LEU A 178 -2.05 5.84 3.00
C LEU A 178 -0.55 5.56 2.78
N LEU A 179 -0.04 5.84 1.58
CA LEU A 179 1.35 5.57 1.21
C LEU A 179 2.35 6.51 1.91
N GLU A 180 1.97 7.75 2.22
CA GLU A 180 2.78 8.68 3.03
C GLU A 180 3.12 8.13 4.43
N HIS A 181 2.28 7.23 4.95
CA HIS A 181 2.44 6.59 6.26
C HIS A 181 2.90 5.13 6.18
N SER A 182 3.05 4.60 4.97
CA SER A 182 3.48 3.22 4.76
C SER A 182 4.94 3.01 5.14
N THR A 183 5.31 1.78 5.46
CA THR A 183 6.70 1.37 5.67
C THR A 183 7.13 0.40 4.59
N PRO A 184 8.42 0.38 4.19
CA PRO A 184 8.89 -0.52 3.14
C PRO A 184 8.71 -1.99 3.54
N LEU A 185 8.35 -2.83 2.57
CA LEU A 185 8.44 -4.28 2.73
C LEU A 185 9.92 -4.69 2.81
N ARG A 186 10.34 -5.24 3.95
CA ARG A 186 11.75 -5.59 4.18
C ARG A 186 12.05 -7.04 3.79
N SER A 187 13.27 -7.28 3.32
CA SER A 187 13.80 -8.64 3.21
C SER A 187 13.94 -9.28 4.59
N ARG A 188 13.85 -10.60 4.62
CA ARG A 188 14.10 -11.42 5.81
C ARG A 188 15.44 -12.14 5.64
N VAL A 189 16.18 -12.24 6.73
CA VAL A 189 17.48 -12.92 6.83
C VAL A 189 17.30 -14.24 7.55
#